data_AF-A0A662BPQ8-F1
#
_entry.id   AF-A0A662BPQ8-F1
#
_cell.length_a   1.000
_cell.length_b   1.000
_cell.length_c   1.000
_cell.angle_alpha   90.00
_cell.angle_beta   90.00
_cell.angle_gamma   90.00
#
_symmetry.space_group_name_H-M   'P 1'
#
loop_
_entity.id
_entity.type
_entity.pdbx_description
1 polymer ?
#
loop_
_entity_poly.entity_id
_entity_poly.type
_entity_poly.pdbx_seq_one_letter_code
_entity_poly.pdbx_strand_id
1 'polypeptide(L)'
;LSTRISILFGGFKAQFGWAFLGFGMIFFWAFAMNMDLSFLQYNGNVITVEGLATGYSVTDASENGVSVFANHFTFKTEDGVNITGTSYATGERVLDGETLTIEYPEGKPQYARIRGMRTKTFGGFVIFVVIFPLVGLVFILLSLRRSLRALRLFKYGILASGELISKEKTNTKINNRTVYRMTFRYKDDLGREYERKERTPLPYLLQDDKAERLLYLRRKPSYAILVDSLPSSYLMNKEGKIDAAPMRNVILLMIIPTAGIIGHLVYFINTYVI
;
A
#
# COMPACT_ATOMS: atom_id res chain seq x y z
N LEU A 1 -9.32 -14.80 21.29
CA LEU A 1 -8.36 -14.52 20.18
C LEU A 1 -9.09 -14.20 18.88
N SER A 2 -10.02 -15.07 18.45
CA SER A 2 -10.87 -14.90 17.26
C SER A 2 -11.49 -13.51 17.10
N THR A 3 -12.15 -12.98 18.15
CA THR A 3 -12.77 -11.65 18.11
C THR A 3 -11.76 -10.53 17.91
N ARG A 4 -10.54 -10.63 18.49
CA ARG A 4 -9.51 -9.61 18.27
C ARG A 4 -9.04 -9.59 16.83
N ILE A 5 -8.83 -10.76 16.21
CA ILE A 5 -8.47 -10.88 14.80
C ILE A 5 -9.60 -10.31 13.93
N SER A 6 -10.84 -10.66 14.22
CA SER A 6 -12.01 -10.14 13.51
C SER A 6 -12.09 -8.61 13.59
N ILE A 7 -11.80 -8.00 14.74
CA ILE A 7 -11.77 -6.53 14.88
C ILE A 7 -10.58 -5.91 14.12
N LEU A 8 -9.40 -6.54 14.16
CA LEU A 8 -8.17 -6.00 13.53
C LEU A 8 -8.21 -6.06 12.00
N PHE A 9 -8.67 -7.18 11.45
CA PHE A 9 -8.67 -7.43 10.00
C PHE A 9 -10.06 -7.29 9.38
N GLY A 10 -11.10 -7.10 10.19
CA GLY A 10 -12.47 -6.94 9.73
C GLY A 10 -12.76 -5.56 9.14
N GLY A 11 -13.85 -5.53 8.36
CA GLY A 11 -14.37 -4.33 7.74
C GLY A 11 -13.73 -4.02 6.39
N PHE A 12 -14.48 -3.28 5.58
CA PHE A 12 -14.12 -2.98 4.20
C PHE A 12 -12.73 -2.35 4.06
N LYS A 13 -12.38 -1.37 4.89
CA LYS A 13 -11.09 -0.65 4.77
C LYS A 13 -9.87 -1.56 4.95
N ALA A 14 -9.94 -2.49 5.89
CA ALA A 14 -8.84 -3.43 6.14
C ALA A 14 -8.69 -4.40 4.97
N GLN A 15 -9.78 -5.03 4.55
CA GLN A 15 -9.78 -6.00 3.45
C GLN A 15 -9.39 -5.36 2.11
N PHE A 16 -9.96 -4.19 1.81
CA PHE A 16 -9.58 -3.39 0.64
C PHE A 16 -8.10 -3.00 0.70
N GLY A 17 -7.62 -2.50 1.85
CA GLY A 17 -6.22 -2.13 2.02
C GLY A 17 -5.26 -3.28 1.75
N TRP A 18 -5.53 -4.47 2.30
CA TRP A 18 -4.73 -5.67 2.07
C TRP A 18 -4.79 -6.17 0.62
N ALA A 19 -5.97 -6.20 0.01
CA ALA A 19 -6.12 -6.59 -1.39
C ALA A 19 -5.37 -5.63 -2.32
N PHE A 20 -5.54 -4.32 -2.09
CA PHE A 20 -4.93 -3.28 -2.90
C PHE A 20 -3.41 -3.21 -2.70
N LEU A 21 -2.92 -3.41 -1.48
CA LEU A 21 -1.48 -3.54 -1.21
C LEU A 21 -0.92 -4.79 -1.91
N GLY A 22 -1.56 -5.95 -1.72
CA GLY A 22 -1.12 -7.21 -2.32
C GLY A 22 -1.07 -7.14 -3.85
N PHE A 23 -2.10 -6.61 -4.48
CA PHE A 23 -2.15 -6.41 -5.94
C PHE A 23 -1.18 -5.32 -6.41
N GLY A 24 -1.15 -4.16 -5.74
CA GLY A 24 -0.25 -3.05 -6.08
C GLY A 24 1.23 -3.42 -6.00
N MET A 25 1.60 -4.29 -5.05
CA MET A 25 2.96 -4.81 -4.93
C MET A 25 3.42 -5.63 -6.15
N ILE A 26 2.51 -6.25 -6.91
CA ILE A 26 2.87 -6.93 -8.17
C ILE A 26 3.48 -5.92 -9.15
N PHE A 27 2.85 -4.74 -9.28
CA PHE A 27 3.38 -3.69 -10.14
C PHE A 27 4.66 -3.08 -9.58
N PHE A 28 4.78 -2.96 -8.25
CA PHE A 28 6.03 -2.53 -7.62
C PHE A 28 7.20 -3.46 -8.03
N TRP A 29 7.02 -4.78 -7.94
CA TRP A 29 8.04 -5.75 -8.32
C TRP A 29 8.35 -5.73 -9.81
N ALA A 30 7.31 -5.75 -10.66
CA ALA A 30 7.50 -5.79 -12.10
C ALA A 30 8.16 -4.51 -12.63
N PHE A 31 7.78 -3.36 -12.10
CA PHE A 31 8.12 -2.07 -12.71
C PHE A 31 9.09 -1.24 -11.86
N ALA A 32 8.76 -0.97 -10.59
CA ALA A 32 9.56 -0.06 -9.77
C ALA A 32 10.95 -0.62 -9.46
N MET A 33 11.07 -1.94 -9.25
CA MET A 33 12.37 -2.60 -9.07
C MET A 33 13.20 -2.67 -10.36
N ASN A 34 12.58 -2.48 -11.52
CA ASN A 34 13.22 -2.48 -12.83
C ASN A 34 13.27 -1.07 -13.45
N MET A 35 13.10 -0.02 -12.64
CA MET A 35 13.22 1.37 -13.09
C MET A 35 14.66 1.85 -13.01
N ASP A 36 15.04 2.68 -13.97
CA ASP A 36 16.33 3.34 -13.98
C ASP A 36 16.35 4.50 -12.99
N LEU A 37 17.06 4.29 -11.88
CA LEU A 37 17.36 5.30 -10.87
C LEU A 37 18.78 5.87 -11.02
N SER A 38 19.43 5.70 -12.17
CA SER A 38 20.80 6.17 -12.46
C SER A 38 21.05 7.61 -12.04
N PHE A 39 20.03 8.48 -12.08
CA PHE A 39 20.13 9.86 -11.60
C PHE A 39 20.61 9.97 -10.13
N LEU A 40 20.42 8.95 -9.30
CA LEU A 40 20.93 8.89 -7.92
C LEU A 40 22.41 8.49 -7.86
N GLN A 41 22.88 7.64 -8.79
CA GLN A 41 24.27 7.18 -8.84
C GLN A 41 25.18 8.12 -9.65
N TYR A 42 24.63 8.78 -10.67
CA TYR A 42 25.31 9.72 -11.56
C TYR A 42 25.31 11.16 -11.00
N ASN A 43 25.49 11.27 -9.68
CA ASN A 43 25.75 12.54 -9.00
C ASN A 43 27.27 12.76 -8.99
N GLY A 44 27.74 13.77 -9.73
CA GLY A 44 29.16 14.17 -9.76
C GLY A 44 29.81 13.97 -11.13
N ASN A 45 31.11 13.70 -11.12
CA ASN A 45 31.88 13.47 -12.33
C ASN A 45 31.50 12.14 -13.00
N VAL A 46 31.33 12.21 -14.32
CA VAL A 46 31.05 11.05 -15.17
C VAL A 46 32.26 10.82 -16.04
N ILE A 47 32.85 9.63 -15.93
CA ILE A 47 33.96 9.21 -16.77
C ILE A 47 33.38 8.64 -18.05
N THR A 48 34.00 8.99 -19.18
CA THR A 48 33.61 8.52 -20.51
C THR A 48 34.78 7.78 -21.14
N VAL A 49 34.54 6.59 -21.66
CA VAL A 49 35.54 5.74 -22.30
C VAL A 49 34.96 5.08 -23.55
N GLU A 50 35.83 4.63 -24.44
CA GLU A 50 35.42 3.76 -25.53
C GLU A 50 35.22 2.32 -25.04
N GLY A 51 34.14 1.70 -25.50
CA GLY A 51 33.84 0.29 -25.29
C GLY A 51 33.43 -0.38 -26.60
N LEU A 52 33.16 -1.68 -26.51
CA LEU A 52 32.69 -2.48 -27.63
C LEU A 52 31.33 -3.08 -27.30
N ALA A 53 30.40 -2.98 -28.24
CA ALA A 53 29.17 -3.75 -28.21
C ALA A 53 29.48 -5.24 -28.34
N THR A 54 28.80 -6.04 -27.52
CA THR A 54 28.88 -7.51 -27.58
C THR A 54 27.56 -8.12 -28.06
N GLY A 55 26.66 -7.29 -28.63
CA GLY A 55 25.34 -7.68 -29.12
C GLY A 55 24.17 -7.17 -28.27
N TYR A 56 22.98 -7.71 -28.52
CA TYR A 56 21.74 -7.32 -27.83
C TYR A 56 20.82 -8.52 -27.62
N SER A 57 19.89 -8.39 -26.67
CA SER A 57 18.78 -9.31 -26.45
C SER A 57 17.44 -8.58 -26.43
N VAL A 58 16.38 -9.28 -26.86
CA VAL A 58 15.00 -8.77 -26.80
C VAL A 58 14.48 -8.97 -25.38
N THR A 59 13.90 -7.93 -24.80
CA THR A 59 13.19 -8.07 -23.51
C THR A 59 11.70 -8.31 -23.74
N ASP A 60 11.01 -8.79 -22.71
CA ASP A 60 9.54 -8.91 -22.72
C ASP A 60 8.83 -7.55 -22.51
N ALA A 61 9.58 -6.44 -22.45
CA ALA A 61 9.04 -5.11 -22.20
C ALA A 61 8.87 -4.30 -23.49
N SER A 62 7.84 -3.46 -23.52
CA SER A 62 7.61 -2.48 -24.57
C SER A 62 7.09 -1.17 -23.99
N GLU A 63 7.42 -0.06 -24.66
CA GLU A 63 6.96 1.29 -24.35
C GLU A 63 6.28 1.86 -25.59
N ASN A 64 5.00 2.27 -25.47
CA ASN A 64 4.19 2.76 -26.60
C ASN A 64 4.16 1.81 -27.81
N GLY A 65 4.20 0.49 -27.57
CA GLY A 65 4.22 -0.53 -28.62
C GLY A 65 5.59 -0.78 -29.25
N VAL A 66 6.65 -0.12 -28.77
CA VAL A 66 8.03 -0.30 -29.22
C VAL A 66 8.80 -1.16 -28.22
N SER A 67 9.45 -2.22 -28.67
CA SER A 67 10.22 -3.12 -27.81
C SER A 67 11.38 -2.40 -27.12
N VAL A 68 11.63 -2.78 -25.87
CA VAL A 68 12.85 -2.40 -25.15
C VAL A 68 13.91 -3.48 -25.39
N PHE A 69 15.10 -3.07 -25.81
CA PHE A 69 16.24 -3.96 -26.02
C PHE A 69 17.22 -3.85 -24.85
N ALA A 70 17.86 -4.98 -24.52
CA ALA A 70 18.99 -5.05 -23.62
C ALA A 70 20.28 -5.13 -24.45
N ASN A 71 21.04 -4.04 -24.47
CA ASN A 71 22.27 -3.85 -25.25
C ASN A 71 23.48 -4.20 -24.38
N HIS A 72 24.26 -5.19 -24.80
CA HIS A 72 25.40 -5.72 -24.05
C HIS A 72 26.69 -5.08 -24.55
N PHE A 73 27.59 -4.77 -23.63
CA PHE A 73 28.86 -4.13 -23.95
C PHE A 73 29.97 -4.56 -23.01
N THR A 74 31.20 -4.32 -23.44
CA THR A 74 32.42 -4.47 -22.64
C THR A 74 33.31 -3.25 -22.79
N PHE A 75 34.00 -2.86 -21.72
CA PHE A 75 34.97 -1.77 -21.75
C PHE A 75 36.07 -2.01 -20.73
N LYS A 76 37.14 -1.21 -20.82
CA LYS A 76 38.27 -1.25 -19.89
C LYS A 76 38.33 0.05 -19.09
N THR A 77 38.41 -0.03 -17.78
CA THR A 77 38.62 1.15 -16.91
C THR A 77 40.03 1.70 -17.09
N GLU A 78 40.29 2.91 -16.57
CA GLU A 78 41.63 3.51 -16.58
C GLU A 78 42.67 2.64 -15.85
N ASP A 79 42.25 1.97 -14.77
CA ASP A 79 43.07 0.98 -14.02
C ASP A 79 43.26 -0.36 -14.75
N GLY A 80 42.70 -0.49 -15.95
CA GLY A 80 42.85 -1.64 -16.81
C GLY A 80 41.91 -2.82 -16.53
N VAL A 81 40.86 -2.62 -15.73
CA VAL A 81 39.88 -3.66 -15.41
C VAL A 81 38.85 -3.78 -16.53
N ASN A 82 38.65 -4.99 -17.06
CA ASN A 82 37.60 -5.25 -18.03
C ASN A 82 36.25 -5.42 -17.32
N ILE A 83 35.25 -4.68 -17.78
CA ILE A 83 33.89 -4.69 -17.22
C ILE A 83 32.91 -4.95 -18.35
N THR A 84 31.98 -5.86 -18.11
CA THR A 84 30.82 -6.08 -18.95
C THR A 84 29.60 -5.42 -18.35
N GLY A 85 28.69 -4.95 -19.19
CA GLY A 85 27.48 -4.28 -18.76
C GLY A 85 26.32 -4.49 -19.72
N THR A 86 25.15 -4.09 -19.28
CA THR A 86 23.93 -4.08 -20.09
C THR A 86 23.26 -2.72 -19.95
N SER A 87 22.92 -2.10 -21.08
CA SER A 87 22.10 -0.89 -21.13
C SER A 87 20.78 -1.16 -21.82
N TYR A 88 19.77 -0.34 -21.55
CA TYR A 88 18.42 -0.55 -22.07
C TYR A 88 17.96 0.66 -22.86
N ALA A 89 17.43 0.41 -24.06
CA ALA A 89 16.90 1.45 -24.93
C ALA A 89 15.61 0.98 -25.62
N THR A 90 14.69 1.92 -25.83
CA THR A 90 13.41 1.65 -26.52
C THR A 90 13.63 1.80 -28.02
N GLY A 91 13.46 0.72 -28.77
CA GLY A 91 13.59 0.72 -30.24
C GLY A 91 15.03 0.74 -30.78
N GLU A 92 16.04 0.92 -29.92
CA GLU A 92 17.45 1.02 -30.31
C GLU A 92 18.24 -0.21 -29.87
N ARG A 93 19.03 -0.74 -30.81
CA ARG A 93 19.89 -1.91 -30.62
C ARG A 93 21.31 -1.62 -31.11
N VAL A 94 22.30 -2.14 -30.41
CA VAL A 94 23.71 -2.11 -30.83
C VAL A 94 24.08 -3.39 -31.56
N LEU A 95 25.01 -3.31 -32.51
CA LEU A 95 25.51 -4.49 -33.24
C LEU A 95 26.84 -4.95 -32.65
N ASP A 96 27.09 -6.26 -32.66
CA ASP A 96 28.34 -6.83 -32.15
C ASP A 96 29.56 -6.22 -32.85
N GLY A 97 30.57 -5.83 -32.07
CA GLY A 97 31.80 -5.18 -32.54
C GLY A 97 31.70 -3.66 -32.76
N GLU A 98 30.52 -3.05 -32.60
CA GLU A 98 30.36 -1.59 -32.68
C GLU A 98 31.13 -0.86 -31.57
N THR A 99 31.84 0.21 -31.91
CA THR A 99 32.49 1.08 -30.92
C THR A 99 31.44 1.96 -30.26
N LEU A 100 31.35 1.87 -28.94
CA LEU A 100 30.37 2.58 -28.14
C LEU A 100 31.05 3.59 -27.21
N THR A 101 30.37 4.70 -26.95
CA THR A 101 30.74 5.59 -25.86
C THR A 101 30.08 5.08 -24.57
N ILE A 102 30.89 4.63 -23.62
CA ILE A 102 30.45 4.15 -22.32
C ILE A 102 30.68 5.23 -21.28
N GLU A 103 29.68 5.48 -20.44
CA GLU A 103 29.76 6.41 -19.33
C GLU A 103 29.52 5.70 -17.99
N TYR A 104 30.24 6.13 -16.95
CA TYR A 104 30.05 5.62 -15.59
C TYR A 104 30.41 6.68 -14.53
N PRO A 105 29.80 6.64 -13.32
CA PRO A 105 30.18 7.54 -12.24
C PRO A 105 31.60 7.28 -11.76
N GLU A 106 32.36 8.34 -11.48
CA GLU A 106 33.74 8.24 -10.99
C GLU A 106 33.84 7.30 -9.77
N GLY A 107 34.78 6.34 -9.82
CA GLY A 107 34.99 5.32 -8.79
C GLY A 107 33.90 4.24 -8.71
N LYS A 108 32.90 4.21 -9.61
CA LYS A 108 31.82 3.21 -9.58
C LYS A 108 31.49 2.65 -10.98
N PRO A 109 32.45 1.99 -11.64
CA PRO A 109 32.27 1.51 -13.01
C PRO A 109 31.24 0.38 -13.15
N GLN A 110 30.80 -0.25 -12.06
CA GLN A 110 29.70 -1.22 -12.05
C GLN A 110 28.33 -0.62 -12.42
N TYR A 111 28.20 0.71 -12.40
CA TYR A 111 26.98 1.40 -12.85
C TYR A 111 27.08 1.93 -14.28
N ALA A 112 28.06 1.45 -15.06
CA ALA A 112 28.27 1.89 -16.43
C ALA A 112 27.05 1.68 -17.32
N ARG A 113 26.88 2.57 -18.29
CA ARG A 113 25.90 2.46 -19.37
C ARG A 113 26.45 3.00 -20.67
N ILE A 114 25.85 2.58 -21.77
CA ILE A 114 26.04 3.19 -23.09
C ILE A 114 25.46 4.61 -23.00
N ARG A 115 26.22 5.61 -23.43
CA ARG A 115 25.82 7.00 -23.37
C ARG A 115 24.46 7.22 -24.05
N GLY A 116 23.53 7.84 -23.33
CA GLY A 116 22.16 8.07 -23.82
C GLY A 116 21.17 6.93 -23.56
N MET A 117 21.64 5.76 -23.10
CA MET A 117 20.78 4.62 -22.73
C MET A 117 20.56 4.53 -21.22
N ARG A 118 19.65 3.65 -20.81
CA ARG A 118 19.28 3.43 -19.40
C ARG A 118 20.06 2.28 -18.77
N THR A 119 20.19 2.29 -17.45
CA THR A 119 20.78 1.15 -16.70
C THR A 119 19.79 0.02 -16.40
N LYS A 120 18.49 0.29 -16.59
CA LYS A 120 17.39 -0.64 -16.33
C LYS A 120 16.31 -0.54 -17.40
N THR A 121 15.47 -1.57 -17.47
CA THR A 121 14.44 -1.75 -18.50
C THR A 121 13.50 -0.55 -18.64
N PHE A 122 13.02 0.00 -17.51
CA PHE A 122 12.05 1.08 -17.52
C PHE A 122 12.69 2.42 -17.16
N GLY A 123 12.17 3.51 -17.73
CA GLY A 123 12.58 4.85 -17.34
C GLY A 123 12.10 5.22 -15.93
N GLY A 124 12.75 6.22 -15.32
CA GLY A 124 12.42 6.66 -13.95
C GLY A 124 10.98 7.15 -13.75
N PHE A 125 10.27 7.53 -14.83
CA PHE A 125 8.86 7.95 -14.74
C PHE A 125 7.97 6.87 -14.12
N VAL A 126 8.28 5.59 -14.35
CA VAL A 126 7.46 4.46 -13.89
C VAL A 126 7.37 4.36 -12.35
N ILE A 127 8.16 5.15 -11.61
CA ILE A 127 8.04 5.31 -10.15
C ILE A 127 6.62 5.67 -9.67
N PHE A 128 5.78 6.30 -10.51
CA PHE A 128 4.40 6.63 -10.13
C PHE A 128 3.59 5.39 -9.70
N VAL A 129 3.95 4.20 -10.19
CA VAL A 129 3.33 2.92 -9.84
C VAL A 129 3.42 2.62 -8.33
N VAL A 130 4.41 3.17 -7.63
CA VAL A 130 4.55 3.04 -6.16
C VAL A 130 3.32 3.60 -5.41
N ILE A 131 2.52 4.46 -6.03
CA ILE A 131 1.29 4.98 -5.42
C ILE A 131 0.29 3.86 -5.08
N PHE A 132 0.24 2.78 -5.86
CA PHE A 132 -0.71 1.69 -5.64
C PHE A 132 -0.51 0.99 -4.29
N PRO A 133 0.67 0.41 -3.97
CA PRO A 133 0.89 -0.18 -2.66
C PRO A 133 0.80 0.84 -1.52
N LEU A 134 1.19 2.10 -1.74
CA LEU A 134 1.08 3.17 -0.72
C LEU A 134 -0.38 3.45 -0.34
N VAL A 135 -1.29 3.52 -1.31
CA VAL A 135 -2.73 3.68 -1.01
C VAL A 135 -3.23 2.49 -0.20
N GLY A 136 -2.88 1.26 -0.57
CA GLY A 136 -3.22 0.05 0.20
C GLY A 136 -2.73 0.15 1.65
N LEU A 137 -1.47 0.54 1.84
CA LEU A 137 -0.85 0.74 3.15
C LEU A 137 -1.57 1.81 3.98
N VAL A 138 -1.92 2.95 3.38
CA VAL A 138 -2.69 4.00 4.08
C VAL A 138 -4.03 3.46 4.60
N PHE A 139 -4.75 2.67 3.79
CA PHE A 139 -6.01 2.06 4.22
C PHE A 139 -5.82 1.08 5.38
N ILE A 140 -4.77 0.26 5.34
CA ILE A 140 -4.40 -0.67 6.43
C ILE A 140 -4.07 0.11 7.71
N LEU A 141 -3.28 1.18 7.63
CA LEU A 141 -2.91 1.98 8.80
C LEU A 141 -4.13 2.69 9.41
N LEU A 142 -5.02 3.24 8.58
CA LEU A 142 -6.26 3.86 9.04
C LEU A 142 -7.21 2.85 9.67
N SER A 143 -7.35 1.65 9.10
CA SER A 143 -8.18 0.59 9.70
C SER A 143 -7.58 0.08 11.00
N LEU A 144 -6.27 -0.20 11.03
CA LEU A 144 -5.57 -0.66 12.23
C LEU A 144 -5.70 0.35 13.37
N ARG A 145 -5.53 1.64 13.10
CA ARG A 145 -5.74 2.70 14.10
C ARG A 145 -7.16 2.69 14.65
N ARG A 146 -8.18 2.50 13.80
CA ARG A 146 -9.59 2.39 14.23
C ARG A 146 -9.81 1.13 15.07
N SER A 147 -9.25 0.00 14.66
CA SER A 147 -9.41 -1.30 15.34
C SER A 147 -8.69 -1.33 16.70
N LEU A 148 -7.49 -0.76 16.81
CA LEU A 148 -6.81 -0.59 18.10
C LEU A 148 -7.61 0.31 19.05
N ARG A 149 -8.24 1.36 18.51
CA ARG A 149 -9.17 2.21 19.26
C ARG A 149 -10.39 1.43 19.76
N ALA A 150 -10.99 0.62 18.90
CA ALA A 150 -12.09 -0.26 19.26
C ALA A 150 -11.67 -1.24 20.38
N LEU A 151 -10.56 -1.95 20.23
CA LEU A 151 -10.06 -2.89 21.23
C LEU A 151 -9.81 -2.24 22.59
N ARG A 152 -9.28 -1.02 22.60
CA ARG A 152 -9.08 -0.25 23.83
C ARG A 152 -10.41 0.11 24.49
N LEU A 153 -11.41 0.53 23.70
CA LEU A 153 -12.75 0.86 24.19
C LEU A 153 -13.53 -0.37 24.65
N PHE A 154 -13.35 -1.52 24.02
CA PHE A 154 -13.93 -2.77 24.50
C PHE A 154 -13.34 -3.20 25.86
N LYS A 155 -12.07 -2.90 26.11
CA LYS A 155 -11.41 -3.28 27.37
C LYS A 155 -11.69 -2.31 28.52
N TYR A 156 -11.79 -1.01 28.23
CA TYR A 156 -11.81 0.04 29.26
C TYR A 156 -12.93 1.07 29.09
N GLY A 157 -13.79 0.90 28.09
CA GLY A 157 -14.84 1.85 27.76
C GLY A 157 -16.04 1.71 28.68
N ILE A 158 -16.71 2.83 28.91
CA ILE A 158 -18.00 2.91 29.58
C ILE A 158 -19.06 3.04 28.49
N LEU A 159 -20.15 2.28 28.63
CA LEU A 159 -21.31 2.36 27.74
C LEU A 159 -22.11 3.63 28.03
N ALA A 160 -22.44 4.37 26.99
CA ALA A 160 -23.35 5.50 27.04
C ALA A 160 -24.35 5.43 25.88
N SER A 161 -25.43 6.20 26.04
CA SER A 161 -26.47 6.39 25.04
C SER A 161 -26.23 7.70 24.29
N GLY A 162 -26.25 7.64 22.97
CA GLY A 162 -25.99 8.75 22.07
C GLY A 162 -27.23 9.12 21.28
N GLU A 163 -27.65 10.38 21.37
CA GLU A 163 -28.78 10.92 20.62
C GLU A 163 -28.29 11.50 19.28
N LEU A 164 -28.91 11.12 18.17
CA LEU A 164 -28.61 11.70 16.86
C LEU A 164 -29.12 13.15 16.80
N ILE A 165 -28.19 14.11 16.72
CA ILE A 165 -28.52 15.55 16.70
C ILE A 165 -28.34 16.20 15.32
N SER A 166 -27.59 15.58 14.40
CA SER A 166 -27.42 16.10 13.05
C SER A 166 -27.12 14.98 12.04
N LYS A 167 -27.65 15.13 10.82
CA LYS A 167 -27.44 14.23 9.68
C LYS A 167 -27.31 15.05 8.41
N GLU A 168 -26.10 15.07 7.84
CA GLU A 168 -25.75 15.89 6.69
C GLU A 168 -25.30 15.01 5.53
N LYS A 169 -25.77 15.32 4.32
CA LYS A 169 -25.25 14.69 3.10
C LYS A 169 -23.81 15.15 2.88
N THR A 170 -22.96 14.24 2.44
CA THR A 170 -21.61 14.58 1.96
C THR A 170 -21.56 14.51 0.43
N ASN A 171 -20.51 15.05 -0.16
CA ASN A 171 -20.26 14.95 -1.61
C ASN A 171 -19.71 13.59 -2.05
N THR A 172 -19.59 12.62 -1.12
CA THR A 172 -19.02 11.30 -1.38
C THR A 172 -20.12 10.27 -1.59
N LYS A 173 -19.98 9.44 -2.63
CA LYS A 173 -20.79 8.25 -2.86
C LYS A 173 -19.92 6.99 -2.83
N ILE A 174 -20.45 5.92 -2.27
CA ILE A 174 -19.83 4.58 -2.27
C ILE A 174 -20.88 3.61 -2.79
N ASN A 175 -20.59 2.90 -3.89
CA ASN A 175 -21.54 1.98 -4.55
C ASN A 175 -22.92 2.63 -4.81
N ASN A 176 -22.92 3.83 -5.41
CA ASN A 176 -24.11 4.67 -5.67
C ASN A 176 -24.91 5.09 -4.42
N ARG A 177 -24.41 4.86 -3.20
CA ARG A 177 -25.02 5.31 -1.96
C ARG A 177 -24.32 6.55 -1.43
N THR A 178 -25.10 7.58 -1.11
CA THR A 178 -24.59 8.82 -0.51
C THR A 178 -24.06 8.55 0.89
N VAL A 179 -22.84 9.00 1.17
CA VAL A 179 -22.28 8.97 2.51
C VAL A 179 -22.86 10.13 3.31
N TYR A 180 -23.38 9.85 4.49
CA TYR A 180 -23.86 10.84 5.44
C TYR A 180 -22.83 11.08 6.55
N ARG A 181 -22.71 12.34 6.99
CA ARG A 181 -22.04 12.75 8.23
C ARG A 181 -23.10 12.88 9.30
N MET A 182 -23.04 12.05 10.33
CA MET A 182 -23.99 12.01 11.43
C MET A 182 -23.29 12.43 12.72
N THR A 183 -23.94 13.27 13.53
CA THR A 183 -23.41 13.77 14.80
C THR A 183 -24.30 13.32 15.94
N PHE A 184 -23.69 12.69 16.94
CA PHE A 184 -24.37 12.13 18.10
C PHE A 184 -23.94 12.86 19.36
N ARG A 185 -24.89 13.28 20.18
CA ARG A 185 -24.65 13.88 21.50
C ARG A 185 -24.76 12.81 22.57
N TYR A 186 -23.86 12.82 23.54
CA TYR A 186 -23.91 11.91 24.69
C TYR A 186 -23.37 12.57 25.95
N LYS A 187 -23.70 11.98 27.10
CA LYS A 187 -23.18 12.39 28.41
C LYS A 187 -22.18 11.38 28.94
N ASP A 188 -21.13 11.86 29.61
CA ASP A 188 -20.26 11.01 30.41
C ASP A 188 -20.90 10.67 31.77
N ASP A 189 -20.19 9.89 32.59
CA ASP A 189 -20.63 9.44 33.92
C ASP A 189 -20.78 10.59 34.94
N LEU A 190 -20.27 11.78 34.60
CA LEU A 190 -20.41 13.01 35.39
C LEU A 190 -21.48 13.95 34.80
N GLY A 191 -22.21 13.52 33.77
CA GLY A 191 -23.27 14.30 33.12
C GLY A 191 -22.78 15.35 32.12
N ARG A 192 -21.48 15.42 31.82
CA ARG A 192 -20.92 16.39 30.86
C ARG A 192 -21.22 15.96 29.43
N GLU A 193 -21.60 16.91 28.59
CA GLU A 193 -21.98 16.65 27.19
C GLU A 193 -20.78 16.61 26.26
N TYR A 194 -20.82 15.67 25.31
CA TYR A 194 -19.85 15.48 24.24
C TYR A 194 -20.56 15.14 22.94
N GLU A 195 -19.85 15.36 21.83
CA GLU A 195 -20.33 15.02 20.50
C GLU A 195 -19.40 14.03 19.80
N ARG A 196 -19.99 13.12 19.04
CA ARG A 196 -19.29 12.16 18.20
C ARG A 196 -19.82 12.22 16.78
N LYS A 197 -18.89 12.42 15.84
CA LYS A 197 -19.19 12.39 14.39
C LYS A 197 -18.85 11.03 13.81
N GLU A 198 -19.75 10.48 13.00
CA GLU A 198 -19.55 9.25 12.23
C GLU A 198 -19.93 9.48 10.77
N ARG A 199 -19.26 8.77 9.85
CA ARG A 199 -19.57 8.81 8.42
C ARG A 199 -19.95 7.42 7.94
N THR A 200 -21.13 7.28 7.33
CA THR A 200 -21.63 5.99 6.86
C THR A 200 -22.43 6.12 5.55
N PRO A 201 -22.28 5.17 4.59
CA PRO A 201 -23.20 5.04 3.46
C PRO A 201 -24.51 4.32 3.82
N LEU A 202 -24.63 3.79 5.04
CA LEU A 202 -25.79 3.05 5.55
C LEU A 202 -26.35 3.78 6.79
N PRO A 203 -26.95 4.97 6.63
CA PRO A 203 -27.38 5.77 7.78
C PRO A 203 -28.51 5.09 8.57
N TYR A 204 -29.26 4.17 7.97
CA TYR A 204 -30.33 3.42 8.63
C TYR A 204 -29.84 2.47 9.72
N LEU A 205 -28.55 2.10 9.72
CA LEU A 205 -27.92 1.28 10.77
C LEU A 205 -27.51 2.09 12.01
N LEU A 206 -27.73 3.42 12.01
CA LEU A 206 -27.45 4.32 13.12
C LEU A 206 -28.68 5.20 13.42
N GLN A 207 -29.87 4.65 13.13
CA GLN A 207 -31.19 5.26 13.28
C GLN A 207 -32.23 4.20 13.68
N ASP A 208 -31.82 2.94 13.86
CA ASP A 208 -32.69 1.82 14.20
C ASP A 208 -33.12 1.87 15.66
N ASP A 209 -32.31 2.48 16.54
CA ASP A 209 -32.63 2.71 17.93
C ASP A 209 -32.97 4.18 18.20
N LYS A 210 -33.84 4.43 19.22
CA LYS A 210 -34.12 5.80 19.70
C LYS A 210 -32.87 6.52 20.18
N ALA A 211 -31.88 5.76 20.67
CA ALA A 211 -30.59 6.27 21.04
C ALA A 211 -29.51 5.20 20.81
N GLU A 212 -28.44 5.60 20.16
CA GLU A 212 -27.36 4.73 19.71
C GLU A 212 -26.42 4.37 20.86
N ARG A 213 -25.92 3.13 20.85
CA ARG A 213 -24.93 2.70 21.84
C ARG A 213 -23.55 3.21 21.47
N LEU A 214 -22.85 3.80 22.44
CA LEU A 214 -21.46 4.22 22.28
C LEU A 214 -20.59 3.78 23.45
N LEU A 215 -19.30 3.57 23.16
CA LEU A 215 -18.27 3.36 24.18
C LEU A 215 -17.37 4.58 24.23
N TYR A 216 -17.06 5.07 25.43
CA TYR A 216 -16.09 6.14 25.65
C TYR A 216 -15.11 5.81 26.77
N LEU A 217 -13.93 6.44 26.80
CA LEU A 217 -13.00 6.29 27.93
C LEU A 217 -13.29 7.31 29.03
N ARG A 218 -13.46 6.85 30.28
CA ARG A 218 -13.74 7.72 31.44
C ARG A 218 -12.81 8.93 31.56
N ARG A 219 -11.50 8.70 31.46
CA ARG A 219 -10.46 9.74 31.56
C ARG A 219 -10.26 10.56 30.28
N LYS A 220 -10.91 10.19 29.17
CA LYS A 220 -10.84 10.90 27.89
C LYS A 220 -12.17 10.72 27.12
N PRO A 221 -13.28 11.37 27.54
CA PRO A 221 -14.60 11.07 26.99
C PRO A 221 -14.73 11.31 25.49
N SER A 222 -14.00 12.28 24.92
CA SER A 222 -13.91 12.50 23.46
C SER A 222 -13.34 11.30 22.68
N TYR A 223 -12.65 10.39 23.37
CA TYR A 223 -12.28 9.10 22.84
C TYR A 223 -13.49 8.15 22.89
N ALA A 224 -14.44 8.36 21.98
CA ALA A 224 -15.65 7.55 21.86
C ALA A 224 -15.81 6.84 20.50
N ILE A 225 -16.61 5.79 20.43
CA ILE A 225 -17.00 5.11 19.19
C ILE A 225 -18.44 4.60 19.30
N LEU A 226 -19.22 4.70 18.22
CA LEU A 226 -20.52 4.05 18.13
C LEU A 226 -20.31 2.55 17.96
N VAL A 227 -21.06 1.75 18.72
CA VAL A 227 -20.97 0.29 18.71
C VAL A 227 -21.24 -0.25 17.31
N ASP A 228 -22.30 0.22 16.66
CA ASP A 228 -22.74 -0.30 15.36
C ASP A 228 -21.82 0.13 14.21
N SER A 229 -20.95 1.11 14.46
CA SER A 229 -19.88 1.51 13.55
C SER A 229 -18.61 0.65 13.65
N LEU A 230 -18.54 -0.30 14.60
CA LEU A 230 -17.35 -1.11 14.82
C LEU A 230 -17.17 -2.16 13.71
N PRO A 231 -15.92 -2.44 13.30
CA PRO A 231 -15.64 -3.65 12.57
C PRO A 231 -16.11 -4.84 13.42
N SER A 232 -16.99 -5.65 12.85
CA SER A 232 -17.61 -6.79 13.54
C SER A 232 -18.56 -6.40 14.68
N SER A 233 -19.29 -5.29 14.53
CA SER A 233 -20.41 -4.91 15.42
C SER A 233 -21.46 -6.02 15.59
N TYR A 234 -21.62 -6.89 14.59
CA TYR A 234 -22.46 -8.09 14.64
C TYR A 234 -22.11 -9.07 15.77
N LEU A 235 -20.92 -8.93 16.39
CA LEU A 235 -20.51 -9.74 17.53
C LEU A 235 -21.04 -9.22 18.87
N MET A 236 -21.65 -8.03 18.92
CA MET A 236 -22.20 -7.52 20.17
C MET A 236 -23.67 -7.92 20.31
N ASN A 237 -24.01 -8.59 21.41
CA ASN A 237 -25.38 -8.96 21.71
C ASN A 237 -26.18 -7.79 22.34
N LYS A 238 -27.46 -8.04 22.64
CA LYS A 238 -28.38 -7.03 23.19
C LYS A 238 -27.95 -6.53 24.57
N GLU A 239 -27.25 -7.38 25.32
CA GLU A 239 -26.71 -7.10 26.65
C GLU A 239 -25.37 -6.34 26.59
N GLY A 240 -24.87 -6.01 25.39
CA GLY A 240 -23.61 -5.30 25.19
C GLY A 240 -22.36 -6.17 25.41
N LYS A 241 -22.53 -7.50 25.52
CA LYS A 241 -21.42 -8.45 25.57
C LYS A 241 -20.97 -8.81 24.17
N ILE A 242 -19.69 -9.15 24.04
CA ILE A 242 -19.07 -9.54 22.77
C ILE A 242 -19.03 -11.06 22.68
N ASP A 243 -19.72 -11.60 21.69
CA ASP A 243 -19.67 -13.01 21.35
C ASP A 243 -18.35 -13.36 20.62
N ALA A 244 -17.97 -14.63 20.73
CA ALA A 244 -16.80 -15.13 20.02
C ALA A 244 -17.04 -15.08 18.51
N ALA A 245 -16.11 -14.48 17.76
CA ALA A 245 -16.19 -14.50 16.31
C ALA A 245 -16.15 -15.96 15.80
N PRO A 246 -17.04 -16.35 14.86
CA PRO A 246 -17.02 -17.68 14.26
C PRO A 246 -15.66 -17.93 13.60
N MET A 247 -15.05 -19.10 13.84
CA MET A 247 -13.71 -19.40 13.31
C MET A 247 -13.66 -19.29 11.78
N ARG A 248 -14.73 -19.69 11.08
CA ARG A 248 -14.87 -19.53 9.63
C ARG A 248 -14.65 -18.09 9.18
N ASN A 249 -15.24 -17.11 9.87
CA ASN A 249 -15.10 -15.70 9.50
C ASN A 249 -13.66 -15.22 9.75
N VAL A 250 -13.03 -15.68 10.83
CA VAL A 250 -11.62 -15.37 11.12
C VAL A 250 -10.72 -15.89 10.01
N ILE A 251 -10.91 -17.14 9.58
CA ILE A 251 -10.14 -17.74 8.49
C ILE A 251 -10.32 -16.92 7.21
N LEU A 252 -11.57 -16.61 6.83
CA LEU A 252 -11.87 -15.83 5.62
C LEU A 252 -11.20 -14.44 5.63
N LEU A 253 -11.21 -13.74 6.77
CA LEU A 253 -10.57 -12.42 6.89
C LEU A 253 -9.05 -12.47 6.76
N MET A 254 -8.44 -13.62 7.01
CA MET A 254 -6.99 -13.79 6.96
C MET A 254 -6.50 -14.20 5.57
N ILE A 255 -7.35 -14.74 4.68
CA ILE A 255 -6.95 -15.22 3.35
C ILE A 255 -6.19 -14.15 2.57
N ILE A 256 -6.74 -12.94 2.47
CA ILE A 256 -6.13 -11.86 1.66
C ILE A 256 -4.80 -11.40 2.26
N PRO A 257 -4.71 -11.05 3.56
CA PRO A 257 -3.42 -10.72 4.19
C PRO A 257 -2.37 -11.82 4.04
N THR A 258 -2.72 -13.08 4.33
CA THR A 258 -1.75 -14.18 4.30
C THR A 258 -1.28 -14.49 2.88
N ALA A 259 -2.21 -14.55 1.91
CA ALA A 259 -1.86 -14.75 0.51
C ALA A 259 -0.95 -13.63 -0.01
N GLY A 260 -1.24 -12.38 0.34
CA GLY A 260 -0.38 -11.25 -0.02
C GLY A 260 1.02 -11.36 0.56
N ILE A 261 1.15 -11.61 1.87
CA ILE A 261 2.45 -11.71 2.54
C ILE A 261 3.25 -12.90 1.99
N ILE A 262 2.65 -14.09 1.94
CA ILE A 262 3.33 -15.32 1.52
C ILE A 262 3.71 -15.23 0.05
N GLY A 263 2.80 -14.78 -0.82
CA GLY A 263 3.07 -14.64 -2.25
C GLY A 263 4.26 -13.72 -2.54
N HIS A 264 4.30 -12.55 -1.89
CA HIS A 264 5.41 -11.61 -2.04
C HIS A 264 6.72 -12.11 -1.42
N LEU A 265 6.65 -12.83 -0.30
CA LEU A 265 7.83 -13.43 0.31
C LEU A 265 8.44 -14.52 -0.58
N VAL A 266 7.61 -15.41 -1.13
CA VAL A 266 8.04 -16.47 -2.06
C VAL A 266 8.65 -15.86 -3.31
N TYR A 267 8.01 -14.85 -3.89
CA TYR A 267 8.55 -14.13 -5.05
C TYR A 267 9.92 -13.51 -4.73
N PHE A 268 10.05 -12.81 -3.60
CA PHE A 268 11.30 -12.19 -3.19
C PHE A 268 12.43 -13.22 -3.04
N ILE A 269 12.17 -14.35 -2.37
CA ILE A 269 13.14 -15.43 -2.18
C ILE A 269 13.59 -16.00 -3.54
N ASN A 270 12.63 -16.31 -4.42
CA ASN A 270 12.93 -16.92 -5.72
C ASN A 270 13.65 -15.98 -6.71
N THR A 271 13.54 -14.67 -6.54
CA THR A 271 14.12 -13.70 -7.48
C THR A 271 15.43 -13.08 -6.98
N TYR A 272 15.61 -12.93 -5.66
CA TYR A 272 16.72 -12.17 -5.10
C TYR A 272 17.61 -12.95 -4.13
N VAL A 273 17.22 -14.17 -3.73
CA VAL A 273 17.97 -14.97 -2.74
C VAL A 273 18.51 -16.27 -3.34
N ILE A 274 17.69 -16.98 -4.10
CA ILE A 274 18.06 -18.19 -4.84
C ILE A 274 18.57 -17.77 -6.22
#